data_AF-A0A0H2XAT0-F1
#
_entry.id   AF-A0A0H2XAT0-F1
#
_cell.length_a   1.000
_cell.length_b   1.000
_cell.length_c   1.000
_cell.angle_alpha   90.00
_cell.angle_beta   90.00
_cell.angle_gamma   90.00
#
_symmetry.space_group_name_H-M   'P 1'
#
loop_
_entity.id
_entity.type
_entity.pdbx_description
1 polymer ?
#
loop_
_entity_poly.entity_id
_entity_poly.type
_entity_poly.pdbx_seq_one_letter_code
_entity_poly.pdbx_strand_id
1 'polypeptide(L)'
;MQQRALHFDQVHVSTLERAQATAAIILHDVAPMPEVVSSAALVERNFGIFAGKNKTLIKKSVGHAVFERYFHDADGAPPDGEHWMDMYARCKTYYETVLAPLDQQAKHVLVVAHKYIVEVLALIASGLPPAEYIDFRLPNSRPLSWDELKQLTARSSSHLNTLGELTEIHLLRWMLLATLGGLHCRAWAQRCHLR
;
A
#
# COMPACT_ATOMS: atom_id res chain seq x y z
N MET A 1 20.36 11.33 -9.95
CA MET A 1 20.31 10.20 -9.00
C MET A 1 21.48 9.30 -9.33
N GLN A 2 22.44 9.11 -8.43
CA GLN A 2 23.52 8.14 -8.64
C GLN A 2 22.87 6.75 -8.75
N GLN A 3 22.94 6.16 -9.95
CA GLN A 3 22.66 4.74 -10.14
C GLN A 3 23.71 3.99 -9.31
N ARG A 4 23.34 3.54 -8.12
CA ARG A 4 24.09 2.44 -7.48
C ARG A 4 24.01 1.28 -8.47
N ALA A 5 25.15 0.69 -8.80
CA ALA A 5 25.17 -0.61 -9.45
C ALA A 5 24.48 -1.59 -8.49
N LEU A 6 23.20 -1.87 -8.73
CA LEU A 6 22.42 -2.80 -7.92
C LEU A 6 22.71 -4.19 -8.46
N HIS A 7 23.42 -4.99 -7.68
CA HIS A 7 23.59 -6.41 -7.92
C HIS A 7 22.46 -7.15 -7.21
N PHE A 8 21.82 -8.08 -7.91
CA PHE A 8 20.83 -8.99 -7.35
C PHE A 8 21.32 -10.41 -7.59
N ASP A 9 21.29 -11.23 -6.54
CA ASP A 9 21.56 -12.66 -6.65
C ASP A 9 20.31 -13.42 -7.12
N GLN A 10 19.13 -12.96 -6.67
CA GLN A 10 17.84 -13.57 -7.00
C GLN A 10 16.72 -12.53 -7.03
N VAL A 11 15.75 -12.74 -7.91
CA VAL A 11 14.54 -11.91 -8.02
C VAL A 11 13.31 -12.77 -7.80
N HIS A 12 12.48 -12.38 -6.84
CA HIS A 12 11.21 -13.03 -6.55
C HIS A 12 10.07 -12.13 -7.01
N VAL A 13 9.20 -12.63 -7.88
CA VAL A 13 8.18 -11.82 -8.53
C VAL A 13 6.82 -12.50 -8.44
N SER A 14 5.77 -11.70 -8.27
CA SER A 14 4.40 -12.18 -8.35
C SER A 14 4.05 -12.72 -9.73
N THR A 15 3.23 -13.77 -9.82
CA THR A 15 2.74 -14.31 -11.11
C THR A 15 1.88 -13.34 -11.92
N LEU A 16 1.42 -12.21 -11.36
CA LEU A 16 0.59 -11.24 -12.07
C LEU A 16 1.41 -10.39 -13.06
N GLU A 17 0.88 -10.21 -14.27
CA GLU A 17 1.56 -9.56 -15.41
C GLU A 17 2.17 -8.20 -15.08
N ARG A 18 1.46 -7.36 -14.31
CA ARG A 18 1.98 -6.02 -13.92
C ARG A 18 3.27 -6.08 -13.10
N ALA A 19 3.43 -7.11 -12.26
CA ALA A 19 4.65 -7.30 -11.47
C ALA A 19 5.77 -7.88 -12.35
N GLN A 20 5.43 -8.82 -13.24
CA GLN A 20 6.37 -9.37 -14.23
C GLN A 20 6.92 -8.28 -15.15
N ALA A 21 6.06 -7.40 -15.66
CA ALA A 21 6.46 -6.26 -16.48
C ALA A 21 7.39 -5.31 -15.71
N THR A 22 7.09 -5.04 -14.44
CA THR A 22 7.96 -4.22 -13.57
C THR A 22 9.33 -4.88 -13.38
N ALA A 23 9.37 -6.18 -13.11
CA ALA A 23 10.62 -6.92 -12.96
C ALA A 23 11.44 -6.89 -14.27
N ALA A 24 10.80 -7.08 -15.42
CA ALA A 24 11.45 -7.01 -16.73
C ALA A 24 12.07 -5.62 -16.99
N ILE A 25 11.37 -4.53 -16.63
CA ILE A 25 11.91 -3.16 -16.74
C ILE A 25 13.13 -2.98 -15.83
N ILE A 26 13.06 -3.45 -14.58
CA ILE A 26 14.18 -3.32 -13.64
C ILE A 26 15.40 -4.12 -14.13
N LEU A 27 15.18 -5.30 -14.68
CA LEU A 27 16.24 -6.22 -15.10
C LEU A 27 16.81 -5.94 -16.49
N HIS A 28 16.21 -5.04 -17.27
CA HIS A 28 16.64 -4.72 -18.63
C HIS A 28 18.14 -4.40 -18.72
N ASP A 29 18.67 -3.64 -17.75
CA ASP A 29 20.08 -3.20 -17.70
C ASP A 29 20.89 -3.87 -16.58
N VAL A 30 20.38 -4.94 -15.96
CA VAL A 30 21.07 -5.65 -14.87
C VAL A 30 21.92 -6.77 -15.45
N ALA A 31 23.22 -6.74 -15.13
CA ALA A 31 24.17 -7.78 -15.51
C ALA A 31 25.10 -8.13 -14.33
N PRO A 32 25.36 -9.43 -14.07
CA PRO A 32 24.78 -10.61 -14.72
C PRO A 32 23.27 -10.73 -14.44
N MET A 33 22.56 -11.48 -15.31
CA MET A 33 21.13 -11.72 -15.12
C MET A 33 20.91 -12.60 -13.88
N PRO A 34 20.15 -12.15 -12.88
CA PRO A 34 19.83 -12.96 -11.71
C PRO A 34 18.86 -14.09 -12.04
N GLU A 35 18.81 -15.09 -11.15
CA GLU A 35 17.74 -16.08 -11.18
C GLU A 35 16.39 -15.41 -10.85
N VAL A 36 15.37 -15.62 -11.69
CA VAL A 36 14.03 -15.06 -11.50
C VAL A 36 13.05 -16.17 -11.12
N VAL A 37 12.45 -16.05 -9.92
CA VAL A 37 11.49 -16.99 -9.37
C VAL A 37 10.11 -16.34 -9.31
N SER A 38 9.15 -16.92 -10.02
CA SER A 38 7.75 -16.49 -9.97
C SER A 38 6.98 -17.25 -8.89
N SER A 39 6.19 -16.56 -8.07
CA SER A 39 5.47 -17.18 -6.95
C SER A 39 4.04 -16.67 -6.81
N ALA A 40 3.10 -17.61 -6.67
CA ALA A 40 1.71 -17.33 -6.32
C ALA A 40 1.59 -16.75 -4.90
N ALA A 41 2.54 -17.02 -4.00
CA ALA A 41 2.51 -16.48 -2.64
C ALA A 41 2.70 -14.95 -2.61
N LEU A 42 3.20 -14.35 -3.70
CA LEU A 42 3.42 -12.91 -3.84
C LEU A 42 2.31 -12.20 -4.63
N VAL A 43 1.20 -12.87 -4.98
CA VAL A 43 0.07 -12.23 -5.67
C VAL A 43 -0.64 -11.24 -4.76
N GLU A 44 -1.20 -10.20 -5.37
CA GLU A 44 -2.02 -9.21 -4.66
C GLU A 44 -3.20 -9.89 -3.96
N ARG A 45 -3.69 -9.26 -2.90
CA ARG A 45 -4.90 -9.69 -2.21
C ARG A 45 -6.05 -9.86 -3.20
N ASN A 46 -6.80 -10.96 -3.10
CA ASN A 46 -8.03 -11.11 -3.87
C ASN A 46 -9.14 -10.21 -3.27
N PHE A 47 -9.55 -9.20 -4.00
CA PHE A 47 -10.61 -8.26 -3.59
C PHE A 47 -12.04 -8.71 -3.90
N GLY A 48 -12.22 -9.92 -4.46
CA GLY A 48 -13.53 -10.47 -4.77
C GLY A 48 -14.36 -9.51 -5.62
N ILE A 49 -15.58 -9.19 -5.16
CA ILE A 49 -16.48 -8.28 -5.88
C ILE A 49 -15.91 -6.86 -6.05
N PHE A 50 -14.91 -6.46 -5.28
CA PHE A 50 -14.29 -5.13 -5.37
C PHE A 50 -13.15 -5.06 -6.40
N ALA A 51 -12.72 -6.19 -6.96
CA ALA A 51 -11.68 -6.22 -7.97
C ALA A 51 -12.03 -5.32 -9.17
N GLY A 52 -11.07 -4.48 -9.58
CA GLY A 52 -11.22 -3.56 -10.71
C GLY A 52 -12.14 -2.35 -10.48
N LYS A 53 -12.77 -2.21 -9.30
CA LYS A 53 -13.60 -1.05 -8.96
C LYS A 53 -12.78 0.09 -8.37
N ASN A 54 -13.28 1.31 -8.50
CA ASN A 54 -12.65 2.49 -7.93
C ASN A 54 -12.79 2.50 -6.39
N LYS A 55 -11.67 2.63 -5.66
CA LYS A 55 -11.61 2.64 -4.19
C LYS A 55 -12.54 3.68 -3.57
N THR A 56 -12.52 4.92 -4.07
CA THR A 56 -13.34 6.02 -3.58
C THR A 56 -14.84 5.74 -3.77
N LEU A 57 -15.23 5.11 -4.88
CA LEU A 57 -16.63 4.72 -5.11
C LEU A 57 -17.08 3.60 -4.17
N ILE A 58 -16.26 2.56 -3.98
CA ILE A 58 -16.56 1.49 -3.01
C ILE A 58 -16.74 2.08 -1.62
N LYS A 59 -15.80 2.94 -1.20
CA LYS A 59 -15.85 3.58 0.11
C LYS A 59 -17.11 4.41 0.32
N LYS A 60 -17.55 5.14 -0.71
CA LYS A 60 -18.81 5.90 -0.68
C LYS A 60 -20.04 4.98 -0.65
N SER A 61 -20.00 3.82 -1.31
CA SER A 61 -21.15 2.91 -1.37
C SER A 61 -21.35 2.09 -0.10
N VAL A 62 -20.27 1.58 0.50
CA VAL A 62 -20.36 0.71 1.70
C VAL A 62 -20.19 1.49 3.01
N GLY A 63 -19.71 2.73 2.94
CA GLY A 63 -19.38 3.55 4.10
C GLY A 63 -18.01 3.22 4.68
N HIS A 64 -17.43 4.17 5.43
CA HIS A 64 -16.05 4.08 5.92
C HIS A 64 -15.82 2.89 6.86
N ALA A 65 -16.70 2.64 7.83
CA ALA A 65 -16.51 1.56 8.80
C ALA A 65 -16.48 0.17 8.14
N VAL A 66 -17.36 -0.07 7.16
CA VAL A 66 -17.40 -1.32 6.40
C VAL A 66 -16.19 -1.43 5.47
N PHE A 67 -15.79 -0.32 4.85
CA PHE A 67 -14.57 -0.25 4.03
C PHE A 67 -13.34 -0.62 4.85
N GLU A 68 -13.13 -0.03 6.02
CA GLU A 68 -12.01 -0.37 6.91
C GLU A 68 -12.03 -1.84 7.30
N ARG A 69 -13.21 -2.37 7.64
CA ARG A 69 -13.36 -3.79 7.97
C ARG A 69 -12.94 -4.70 6.81
N TYR A 70 -13.32 -4.41 5.58
CA TYR A 70 -12.93 -5.27 4.45
C TYR A 70 -11.47 -5.12 4.05
N PHE A 71 -10.91 -3.90 4.11
CA PHE A 71 -9.61 -3.61 3.53
C PHE A 71 -8.46 -3.70 4.54
N HIS A 72 -8.68 -3.40 5.82
CA HIS A 72 -7.60 -3.25 6.79
C HIS A 72 -7.75 -4.05 8.08
N ASP A 73 -8.93 -4.61 8.36
CA ASP A 73 -9.11 -5.48 9.53
C ASP A 73 -8.52 -6.87 9.27
N ALA A 74 -7.86 -7.44 10.28
CA ALA A 74 -7.19 -8.74 10.17
C ALA A 74 -8.20 -9.88 9.93
N ASP A 75 -9.35 -9.81 10.61
CA ASP A 75 -10.47 -10.75 10.41
C ASP A 75 -11.39 -10.32 9.24
N GLY A 76 -10.95 -9.32 8.48
CA GLY A 76 -11.67 -8.71 7.39
C GLY A 76 -11.50 -9.44 6.07
N ALA A 77 -12.58 -9.49 5.29
CA ALA A 77 -12.56 -10.04 3.94
C ALA A 77 -13.56 -9.33 3.03
N PRO A 78 -13.13 -8.90 1.82
CA PRO A 78 -14.05 -8.54 0.76
C PRO A 78 -15.02 -9.69 0.46
N PRO A 79 -16.29 -9.42 0.11
CA PRO A 79 -17.18 -10.46 -0.38
C PRO A 79 -16.57 -11.19 -1.59
N ASP A 80 -16.60 -12.52 -1.58
CA ASP A 80 -15.95 -13.41 -2.55
C ASP A 80 -14.43 -13.19 -2.71
N GLY A 81 -13.80 -12.58 -1.70
CA GLY A 81 -12.37 -12.26 -1.67
C GLY A 81 -11.59 -13.04 -0.62
N GLU A 82 -10.30 -12.74 -0.55
CA GLU A 82 -9.34 -13.35 0.36
C GLU A 82 -9.36 -12.63 1.73
N HIS A 83 -9.38 -13.43 2.81
CA HIS A 83 -9.24 -12.88 4.16
C HIS A 83 -7.85 -12.29 4.34
N TRP A 84 -7.74 -11.19 5.09
CA TRP A 84 -6.45 -10.55 5.29
C TRP A 84 -5.44 -11.51 5.93
N MET A 85 -5.88 -12.32 6.92
CA MET A 85 -5.02 -13.33 7.56
C MET A 85 -4.55 -14.44 6.62
N ASP A 86 -5.33 -14.83 5.59
CA ASP A 86 -4.89 -15.83 4.61
C ASP A 86 -3.75 -15.29 3.76
N MET A 87 -3.89 -14.05 3.29
CA MET A 87 -2.84 -13.32 2.57
C MET A 87 -1.58 -13.17 3.43
N TYR A 88 -1.75 -12.78 4.70
CA TYR A 88 -0.65 -12.66 5.66
C TYR A 88 0.05 -14.01 5.84
N ALA A 89 -0.70 -15.09 6.08
CA ALA A 89 -0.15 -16.41 6.30
C ALA A 89 0.67 -16.90 5.11
N ARG A 90 0.15 -16.81 3.87
CA ARG A 90 0.91 -17.24 2.68
C ARG A 90 2.17 -16.41 2.46
N CYS A 91 2.11 -15.10 2.68
CA CYS A 91 3.26 -14.22 2.53
C CYS A 91 4.31 -14.48 3.61
N LYS A 92 3.88 -14.68 4.87
CA LYS A 92 4.73 -15.03 6.00
C LYS A 92 5.44 -16.37 5.77
N THR A 93 4.72 -17.40 5.36
CA THR A 93 5.33 -18.70 5.03
C THR A 93 6.36 -18.54 3.91
N TYR A 94 6.08 -17.77 2.87
CA TYR A 94 7.04 -17.51 1.80
C TYR A 94 8.28 -16.77 2.30
N TYR A 95 8.11 -15.76 3.16
CA TYR A 95 9.23 -15.07 3.79
C TYR A 95 10.10 -16.05 4.61
N GLU A 96 9.50 -16.82 5.51
CA GLU A 96 10.25 -17.69 6.44
C GLU A 96 10.95 -18.86 5.75
N THR A 97 10.35 -19.41 4.68
CA THR A 97 10.85 -20.61 4.01
C THR A 97 11.72 -20.31 2.79
N VAL A 98 11.59 -19.11 2.20
CA VAL A 98 12.30 -18.74 0.97
C VAL A 98 13.16 -17.50 1.17
N LEU A 99 12.58 -16.36 1.54
CA LEU A 99 13.31 -15.08 1.56
C LEU A 99 14.32 -14.98 2.72
N ALA A 100 13.93 -15.36 3.93
CA ALA A 100 14.78 -15.27 5.11
C ALA A 100 16.02 -16.19 5.03
N PRO A 101 15.94 -17.44 4.53
CA PRO A 101 17.13 -18.25 4.27
C PRO A 101 18.10 -17.63 3.26
N LEU A 102 17.61 -16.89 2.26
CA LEU A 102 18.47 -16.19 1.29
C LEU A 102 19.20 -15.00 1.93
N ASP A 103 18.50 -14.23 2.76
CA ASP A 103 19.10 -13.14 3.55
C ASP A 103 20.18 -13.67 4.52
N GLN A 104 19.93 -14.81 5.18
CA GLN A 104 20.91 -15.48 6.04
C GLN A 104 22.17 -15.94 5.27
N GLN A 105 22.05 -16.16 3.95
CA GLN A 105 23.17 -16.46 3.05
C GLN A 105 23.83 -15.19 2.49
N ALA A 106 23.47 -14.01 2.99
CA ALA A 106 23.92 -12.71 2.52
C ALA A 106 23.64 -12.44 1.03
N LYS A 107 22.57 -13.03 0.48
CA LYS A 107 22.15 -12.78 -0.90
C LYS A 107 21.38 -11.47 -1.01
N HIS A 108 21.66 -10.72 -2.08
CA HIS A 108 20.90 -9.54 -2.47
C HIS A 108 19.65 -9.94 -3.23
N VAL A 109 18.51 -9.93 -2.55
CA VAL A 109 17.23 -10.35 -3.11
C VAL A 109 16.38 -9.14 -3.51
N LEU A 110 15.85 -9.14 -4.73
CA LEU A 110 14.81 -8.22 -5.16
C LEU A 110 13.44 -8.91 -5.08
N VAL A 111 12.47 -8.26 -4.42
CA VAL A 111 11.07 -8.74 -4.42
C VAL A 111 10.19 -7.76 -5.19
N VAL A 112 9.54 -8.22 -6.25
CA VAL A 112 8.61 -7.43 -7.08
C VAL A 112 7.19 -7.95 -6.88
N ALA A 113 6.43 -7.25 -6.06
CA ALA A 113 5.08 -7.66 -5.66
C ALA A 113 4.09 -6.48 -5.73
N HIS A 114 3.04 -6.54 -4.90
CA HIS A 114 1.93 -5.58 -4.90
C HIS A 114 1.76 -4.94 -3.55
N LYS A 115 0.90 -3.92 -3.46
CA LYS A 115 0.81 -3.05 -2.28
C LYS A 115 0.65 -3.86 -0.98
N TYR A 116 -0.36 -4.72 -0.89
CA TYR A 116 -0.62 -5.43 0.37
C TYR A 116 0.46 -6.47 0.70
N ILE A 117 1.10 -7.05 -0.31
CA ILE A 117 2.22 -7.98 -0.08
C ILE A 117 3.45 -7.23 0.44
N VAL A 118 3.78 -6.06 -0.11
CA VAL A 118 4.87 -5.24 0.41
C VAL A 118 4.54 -4.72 1.82
N GLU A 119 3.28 -4.42 2.13
CA GLU A 119 2.86 -4.04 3.48
C GLU A 119 2.97 -5.19 4.48
N VAL A 120 2.64 -6.43 4.08
CA VAL A 120 2.89 -7.60 4.94
C VAL A 120 4.39 -7.79 5.18
N LEU A 121 5.22 -7.63 4.14
CA LEU A 121 6.68 -7.68 4.30
C LEU A 121 7.19 -6.56 5.23
N ALA A 122 6.61 -5.35 5.16
CA ALA A 122 6.92 -4.26 6.08
C ALA A 122 6.53 -4.58 7.53
N LEU A 123 5.36 -5.21 7.74
CA LEU A 123 4.89 -5.66 9.05
C LEU A 123 5.86 -6.69 9.65
N ILE A 124 6.26 -7.69 8.85
CA ILE A 124 7.24 -8.72 9.22
C ILE A 124 8.60 -8.07 9.53
N ALA A 125 9.07 -7.16 8.66
CA ALA A 125 10.35 -6.47 8.85
C ALA A 125 10.41 -5.68 10.16
N SER A 126 9.28 -5.09 10.55
CA SER A 126 9.13 -4.34 11.80
C SER A 126 8.88 -5.21 13.03
N GLY A 127 8.67 -6.52 12.88
CA GLY A 127 8.35 -7.42 13.98
C GLY A 127 7.00 -7.12 14.64
N LEU A 128 6.09 -6.46 13.92
CA LEU A 128 4.77 -6.12 14.44
C LEU A 128 3.80 -7.29 14.27
N PRO A 129 2.87 -7.51 15.21
CA PRO A 129 1.84 -8.51 15.05
C PRO A 129 0.79 -8.07 14.00
N PRO A 130 0.09 -9.03 13.35
CA PRO A 130 -1.05 -8.77 12.45
C PRO A 130 -2.08 -7.76 12.97
N ALA A 131 -2.36 -7.80 14.27
CA ALA A 131 -3.33 -6.92 14.92
C ALA A 131 -2.91 -5.43 14.92
N GLU A 132 -1.63 -5.13 14.70
CA GLU A 132 -1.09 -3.77 14.60
C GLU A 132 -0.99 -3.28 13.14
N TYR A 133 -1.46 -4.07 12.18
CA TYR A 133 -1.48 -3.64 10.78
C TYR A 133 -2.35 -2.40 10.58
N ILE A 134 -1.81 -1.46 9.81
CA ILE A 134 -2.50 -0.29 9.27
C ILE A 134 -2.05 -0.07 7.82
N ASP A 135 -2.78 0.74 7.06
CA ASP A 135 -2.31 1.20 5.73
C ASP A 135 -1.03 2.04 5.92
N PHE A 136 0.15 1.47 5.62
CA PHE A 136 1.44 2.15 5.78
C PHE A 136 1.70 3.22 4.71
N ARG A 137 0.76 3.41 3.76
CA ARG A 137 0.84 4.38 2.67
C ARG A 137 2.18 4.33 1.93
N LEU A 138 2.63 3.11 1.60
CA LEU A 138 3.87 2.89 0.89
C LEU A 138 3.88 3.65 -0.46
N PRO A 139 5.02 4.26 -0.86
CA PRO A 139 5.12 4.95 -2.13
C PRO A 139 5.05 3.97 -3.30
N ASN A 140 4.23 4.30 -4.31
CA ASN A 140 4.18 3.53 -5.55
C ASN A 140 5.48 3.72 -6.37
N SER A 141 5.89 2.66 -7.06
CA SER A 141 6.97 2.70 -8.07
C SER A 141 8.34 3.19 -7.57
N ARG A 142 8.57 3.14 -6.25
CA ARG A 142 9.88 3.41 -5.64
C ARG A 142 10.41 2.11 -5.03
N PRO A 143 11.64 1.68 -5.39
CA PRO A 143 12.32 0.60 -4.67
C PRO A 143 12.52 0.98 -3.20
N LEU A 144 12.21 0.05 -2.30
CA LEU A 144 12.38 0.22 -0.86
C LEU A 144 13.30 -0.88 -0.34
N SER A 145 14.34 -0.47 0.39
CA SER A 145 15.17 -1.38 1.17
C SER A 145 14.42 -1.90 2.40
N TRP A 146 14.92 -3.00 2.97
CA TRP A 146 14.37 -3.57 4.20
C TRP A 146 14.36 -2.58 5.38
N ASP A 147 15.40 -1.74 5.49
CA ASP A 147 15.47 -0.69 6.51
C ASP A 147 14.47 0.45 6.27
N GLU A 148 14.25 0.84 5.02
CA GLU A 148 13.22 1.82 4.69
C GLU A 148 11.82 1.31 5.01
N LEU A 149 11.53 0.01 4.77
CA LEU A 149 10.25 -0.59 5.19
C LEU A 149 10.03 -0.42 6.70
N LYS A 150 11.05 -0.78 7.52
CA LYS A 150 10.99 -0.60 8.97
C LYS A 150 10.73 0.85 9.39
N GLN A 151 11.42 1.79 8.75
CA GLN A 151 11.28 3.22 9.03
C GLN A 151 9.89 3.77 8.64
N LEU A 152 9.33 3.32 7.53
CA LEU A 152 8.00 3.74 7.07
C LEU A 152 6.91 3.24 8.02
N THR A 153 6.99 1.98 8.45
CA THR A 153 6.10 1.42 9.46
C THR A 153 6.13 2.25 10.75
N ALA A 154 7.32 2.57 11.26
CA ALA A 154 7.48 3.36 12.50
C ALA A 154 6.95 4.80 12.40
N ARG A 155 6.84 5.36 11.20
CA ARG A 155 6.30 6.71 10.95
C ARG A 155 4.81 6.71 10.64
N SER A 156 4.21 5.55 10.41
CA SER A 156 2.82 5.43 10.04
C SER A 156 1.91 5.64 11.25
N SER A 157 0.74 6.26 11.03
CA SER A 157 -0.20 6.58 12.10
C SER A 157 -1.64 6.39 11.63
N SER A 158 -2.39 5.55 12.35
CA SER A 158 -3.82 5.32 12.09
C SER A 158 -4.62 6.62 12.12
N HIS A 159 -4.33 7.53 13.07
CA HIS A 159 -5.01 8.82 13.17
C HIS A 159 -4.78 9.70 11.95
N LEU A 160 -3.53 9.81 11.47
CA LEU A 160 -3.22 10.58 10.27
C LEU A 160 -3.87 9.96 9.03
N ASN A 161 -3.92 8.63 8.97
CA ASN A 161 -4.62 7.94 7.90
C ASN A 161 -6.10 8.28 7.90
N THR A 162 -6.79 8.13 9.04
CA THR A 162 -8.21 8.45 9.17
C THR A 162 -8.49 9.92 8.86
N LEU A 163 -7.63 10.85 9.30
CA LEU A 163 -7.77 12.27 8.97
C LEU A 163 -7.65 12.52 7.47
N GLY A 164 -6.63 11.95 6.81
CA GLY A 164 -6.48 12.05 5.35
C GLY A 164 -7.65 11.44 4.58
N GLU A 165 -8.20 10.33 5.08
CA GLU A 165 -9.38 9.69 4.53
C GLU A 165 -10.65 10.53 4.68
N LEU A 166 -10.84 11.19 5.83
CA LEU A 166 -11.98 12.07 6.08
C LEU A 166 -11.88 13.36 5.26
N THR A 167 -10.67 13.92 5.13
CA THR A 167 -10.45 15.10 4.29
C THR A 167 -10.77 14.77 2.84
N GLU A 168 -10.31 13.64 2.29
CA GLU A 168 -10.64 13.24 0.91
C GLU A 168 -12.16 13.10 0.67
N ILE A 169 -12.89 12.49 1.62
CA ILE A 169 -14.35 12.33 1.51
C ILE A 169 -15.07 13.68 1.54
N HIS A 170 -14.64 14.60 2.41
CA HIS A 170 -15.35 15.85 2.69
C HIS A 170 -14.78 17.09 1.99
N LEU A 171 -13.66 16.97 1.27
CA LEU A 171 -12.94 18.10 0.67
C LEU A 171 -13.87 19.00 -0.15
N LEU A 172 -14.66 18.41 -1.04
CA LEU A 172 -15.60 19.16 -1.89
C LEU A 172 -16.68 19.86 -1.08
N ARG A 173 -17.20 19.22 -0.02
CA ARG A 173 -18.18 19.85 0.89
C ARG A 173 -17.56 21.04 1.61
N TRP A 174 -16.33 20.90 2.11
CA TRP A 174 -15.63 21.98 2.79
C TRP A 174 -15.30 23.14 1.85
N MET A 175 -14.87 22.86 0.61
CA MET A 175 -14.65 23.88 -0.41
C MET A 175 -15.93 24.66 -0.75
N LEU A 176 -17.07 23.96 -0.87
CA LEU A 176 -18.38 24.60 -1.10
C LEU A 176 -18.81 25.47 0.09
N LEU A 177 -18.64 24.98 1.32
CA LEU A 177 -18.94 25.77 2.51
C LEU A 177 -18.04 27.00 2.64
N ALA A 178 -16.75 26.87 2.36
CA ALA A 178 -15.79 27.97 2.40
C ALA A 178 -16.09 29.05 1.35
N THR A 179 -16.46 28.65 0.13
CA THR A 179 -16.87 29.58 -0.94
C THR A 179 -18.16 30.33 -0.59
N LEU A 180 -19.19 29.62 -0.10
CA LEU A 180 -20.43 30.24 0.38
C LEU A 180 -20.19 31.19 1.55
N GLY A 181 -19.37 30.79 2.52
CA GLY A 181 -18.99 31.63 3.66
C GLY A 181 -18.21 32.88 3.24
N GLY A 182 -17.27 32.73 2.30
CA GLY A 182 -16.51 33.86 1.73
C GLY A 182 -17.40 34.87 1.00
N LEU A 183 -18.39 34.39 0.24
CA LEU A 183 -19.41 35.24 -0.39
C LEU A 183 -20.25 35.99 0.66
N HIS A 184 -20.63 35.32 1.75
CA HIS A 184 -21.40 35.93 2.83
C HIS A 184 -20.61 37.02 3.57
N CYS A 185 -19.33 36.77 3.90
CA CYS A 185 -18.45 37.77 4.51
C CYS A 185 -18.25 39.00 3.60
N ARG A 186 -18.08 38.80 2.28
CA ARG A 186 -17.96 39.91 1.31
C ARG A 186 -19.25 40.74 1.24
N ALA A 187 -20.41 40.09 1.19
CA ALA A 187 -21.70 40.76 1.17
C ALA A 187 -21.97 41.54 2.48
N TRP A 188 -21.53 41.02 3.61
CA TRP A 188 -21.63 41.71 4.91
C TRP A 188 -20.70 42.94 4.96
N ALA A 189 -19.44 42.80 4.57
CA ALA A 189 -18.50 43.92 4.53
C ALA A 189 -18.98 45.07 3.61
N GLN A 190 -19.57 44.77 2.45
CA GLN A 190 -20.17 45.77 1.56
C GLN A 190 -21.34 46.52 2.21
N ARG A 191 -22.16 45.85 3.04
CA ARG A 191 -23.26 46.50 3.77
C ARG A 191 -22.77 47.37 4.92
N CYS A 192 -21.67 47.01 5.56
CA CYS A 192 -21.06 47.79 6.63
C CYS A 192 -20.38 49.08 6.12
N HIS A 193 -19.86 49.11 4.90
CA HIS A 193 -19.27 50.31 4.29
C HIS A 193 -20.29 51.31 3.71
N LEU A 194 -21.57 50.92 3.62
CA LEU A 194 -22.67 51.77 3.12
C LEU A 194 -23.49 52.41 4.26
N ARG A 195 -22.99 52.37 5.51
CA ARG A 195 -23.55 53.05 6.68
C ARG A 195 -22.52 54.03 7.23
#